data_AF-A0A6G1RGN6-F1
#
_entry.id   AF-A0A6G1RGN6-F1
#
_cell.length_a   1.000
_cell.length_b   1.000
_cell.length_c   1.000
_cell.angle_alpha   90.00
_cell.angle_beta   90.00
_cell.angle_gamma   90.00
#
_symmetry.space_group_name_H-M   'P 1'
#
loop_
_entity.id
_entity.type
_entity.pdbx_description
1 polymer ?
#
loop_
_entity_poly.entity_id
_entity_poly.type
_entity_poly.pdbx_seq_one_letter_code
_entity_poly.pdbx_strand_id
1 'polypeptide(L)'
;MLQQIVATVAEVTACFITLFEKFYCLLLSLSEYAQVIKMLGNGRLEALCFDGVKRLCHIRGKLRKKVWINTSDIILVGLRDYQDNKADVILKYNADEARSLKAYGELPEHAKINETDTFGPGDDDEIQFDDIGDDDEDIDDI
;
A
#
# COMPACT_ATOMS: atom_id res chain seq x y z
N MET A 1 15.11 -41.47 10.72
CA MET A 1 16.10 -40.53 10.14
C MET A 1 15.45 -39.32 9.48
N LEU A 2 14.35 -39.49 8.72
CA LEU A 2 13.62 -38.37 8.08
C LEU A 2 12.92 -37.40 9.06
N GLN A 3 12.50 -37.85 10.25
CA GLN A 3 11.85 -36.98 11.24
C GLN A 3 12.78 -35.92 11.87
N GLN A 4 14.10 -36.14 11.87
CA GLN A 4 15.04 -35.16 12.45
C GLN A 4 15.21 -33.93 11.53
N ILE A 5 15.09 -34.10 10.21
CA ILE A 5 15.33 -33.04 9.22
C ILE A 5 14.16 -32.04 9.17
N VAL A 6 12.91 -32.52 9.26
CA VAL A 6 11.73 -31.64 9.21
C VAL A 6 11.64 -30.70 10.42
N ALA A 7 12.08 -31.15 11.60
CA ALA A 7 12.11 -30.32 12.81
C ALA A 7 13.10 -29.16 12.69
N THR A 8 14.28 -29.40 12.10
CA THR A 8 15.30 -28.36 11.92
C THR A 8 14.88 -27.30 10.90
N VAL A 9 14.16 -27.68 9.84
CA VAL A 9 13.66 -26.71 8.84
C VAL A 9 12.57 -25.83 9.46
N ALA A 10 11.65 -26.41 10.25
CA ALA A 10 10.57 -25.68 10.92
C ALA A 10 11.11 -24.66 11.94
N GLU A 11 12.10 -25.05 12.75
CA GLU A 11 12.73 -24.15 13.72
C GLU A 11 13.52 -23.01 13.04
N VAL A 12 14.19 -23.28 11.92
CA VAL A 12 14.90 -22.24 11.15
C VAL A 12 13.91 -21.28 10.47
N THR A 13 12.79 -21.75 9.91
CA THR A 13 11.73 -20.88 9.37
C THR A 13 10.99 -20.10 10.45
N ALA A 14 10.70 -20.70 11.61
CA ALA A 14 10.08 -20.01 12.74
C ALA A 14 11.02 -18.96 13.35
N CYS A 15 12.33 -19.23 13.38
CA CYS A 15 13.34 -18.26 13.77
C CYS A 15 13.41 -17.10 12.75
N PHE A 16 13.31 -17.36 11.45
CA PHE A 16 13.24 -16.32 10.42
C PHE A 16 11.96 -15.48 10.51
N ILE A 17 10.80 -16.11 10.75
CA ILE A 17 9.50 -15.42 10.90
C ILE A 17 9.47 -14.60 12.19
N THR A 18 9.92 -15.14 13.32
CA THR A 18 9.96 -14.39 14.60
C THR A 18 11.04 -13.32 14.61
N LEU A 19 12.16 -13.50 13.90
CA LEU A 19 13.15 -12.44 13.69
C LEU A 19 12.59 -11.37 12.75
N PHE A 20 11.84 -11.73 11.70
CA PHE A 20 11.18 -10.78 10.80
C PHE A 20 10.06 -10.01 11.52
N GLU A 21 9.28 -10.66 12.38
CA GLU A 21 8.25 -10.03 13.23
C GLU A 21 8.88 -9.15 14.31
N LYS A 22 9.97 -9.57 14.97
CA LYS A 22 10.69 -8.72 15.95
C LYS A 22 11.41 -7.55 15.28
N PHE A 23 11.93 -7.74 14.07
CA PHE A 23 12.51 -6.66 13.27
C PHE A 23 11.42 -5.69 12.81
N TYR A 24 10.26 -6.20 12.38
CA TYR A 24 9.10 -5.37 12.03
C TYR A 24 8.56 -4.59 13.24
N CYS A 25 8.52 -5.19 14.43
CA CYS A 25 8.05 -4.54 15.64
C CYS A 25 8.99 -3.38 16.08
N LEU A 26 10.31 -3.55 15.94
CA LEU A 26 11.30 -2.48 16.16
C LEU A 26 11.26 -1.41 15.03
N LEU A 27 10.90 -1.80 13.81
CA LEU A 27 10.76 -0.89 12.67
C LEU A 27 9.44 -0.10 12.74
N LEU A 28 8.40 -0.68 13.34
CA LEU A 28 7.10 -0.05 13.59
C LEU A 28 7.21 1.11 14.59
N SER A 29 8.08 1.01 15.61
CA SER A 29 8.31 2.09 16.57
C SER A 29 9.01 3.34 15.99
N LEU A 30 9.55 3.25 14.78
CA LEU A 30 10.18 4.36 14.07
C LEU A 30 9.39 4.78 12.83
N SER A 31 8.10 4.42 12.77
CA SER A 31 7.22 4.77 11.66
C SER A 31 6.03 5.59 12.13
N GLU A 32 5.71 6.62 11.37
CA GLU A 32 4.59 7.51 11.60
C GLU A 32 3.76 7.67 10.34
N TYR A 33 2.47 7.90 10.53
CA TYR A 33 1.61 8.32 9.45
C TYR A 33 1.91 9.78 9.08
N ALA A 34 1.83 10.08 7.79
CA ALA A 34 1.93 11.44 7.30
C ALA A 34 1.01 11.66 6.10
N GLN A 35 0.63 12.92 5.90
CA GLN A 35 -0.09 13.36 4.73
C GLN A 35 0.83 14.16 3.80
N VAL A 36 0.82 13.87 2.50
CA VAL A 36 1.59 14.64 1.53
C VAL A 36 1.03 16.04 1.38
N ILE A 37 1.85 17.08 1.60
CA ILE A 37 1.45 18.47 1.37
C ILE A 37 1.75 18.88 -0.07
N LYS A 38 3.00 18.72 -0.49
CA LYS A 38 3.48 19.19 -1.79
C LYS A 38 4.57 18.29 -2.35
N MET A 39 4.59 18.19 -3.67
CA MET A 39 5.63 17.47 -4.42
C MET A 39 6.78 18.43 -4.73
N LEU A 40 8.00 18.06 -4.37
CA LEU A 40 9.21 18.87 -4.64
C LEU A 40 9.95 18.40 -5.91
N GLY A 41 9.58 17.24 -6.46
CA GLY A 41 10.22 16.64 -7.63
C GLY A 41 11.47 15.82 -7.30
N ASN A 42 12.05 15.17 -8.31
CA ASN A 42 13.19 14.22 -8.17
C ASN A 42 12.94 13.09 -7.14
N GLY A 43 11.67 12.73 -6.91
CA GLY A 43 11.24 11.78 -5.88
C GLY A 43 11.46 12.27 -4.44
N ARG A 44 11.42 13.58 -4.22
CA ARG A 44 11.29 14.22 -2.92
C ARG A 44 9.90 14.83 -2.79
N LEU A 45 9.37 14.78 -1.58
CA LEU A 45 8.08 15.39 -1.24
C LEU A 45 8.15 15.97 0.17
N GLU A 46 7.23 16.87 0.47
CA GLU A 46 7.02 17.38 1.82
C GLU A 46 5.74 16.77 2.37
N ALA A 47 5.84 16.13 3.54
CA ALA A 47 4.71 15.52 4.22
C ALA A 47 4.52 16.16 5.60
N LEU A 48 3.26 16.30 5.99
CA LEU A 48 2.84 16.65 7.34
C LEU A 48 2.67 15.35 8.12
N CYS A 49 3.54 15.09 9.10
CA CYS A 49 3.29 14.02 10.06
C CYS A 49 2.07 14.38 10.91
N PHE A 50 1.36 13.37 11.42
CA PHE A 50 0.24 13.59 12.34
C PHE A 50 0.69 14.18 13.69
N ASP A 51 2.00 14.23 13.96
CA ASP A 51 2.61 15.05 15.02
C ASP A 51 2.45 16.57 14.81
N GLY A 52 2.07 16.99 13.60
CA GLY A 52 1.99 18.40 13.19
C GLY A 52 3.31 18.97 12.63
N VAL A 53 4.38 18.17 12.59
CA VAL A 53 5.68 18.57 12.02
C VAL A 53 5.73 18.28 10.52
N LYS A 54 6.22 19.25 9.75
CA LYS A 54 6.46 19.08 8.31
C LYS A 54 7.87 18.54 8.08
N ARG A 55 7.97 17.40 7.40
CA ARG A 55 9.23 16.70 7.14
C ARG A 55 9.47 16.56 5.64
N LEU A 56 10.74 16.55 5.26
CA LEU A 56 11.16 16.27 3.89
C LEU A 56 11.30 14.75 3.72
N CYS A 57 10.41 14.18 2.93
CA CYS A 57 10.38 12.74 2.70
C CYS A 57 11.06 12.37 1.39
N HIS A 58 11.80 11.27 1.40
CA HIS A 58 12.41 10.68 0.22
C HIS A 58 11.69 9.39 -0.18
N ILE A 59 11.28 9.30 -1.45
CA ILE A 59 10.58 8.12 -1.96
C ILE A 59 11.59 7.00 -2.17
N ARG A 60 11.41 5.90 -1.42
CA ARG A 60 12.21 4.68 -1.60
C ARG A 60 12.09 4.17 -3.03
N GLY A 61 13.22 3.81 -3.63
CA GLY A 61 13.29 3.43 -5.05
C GLY A 61 12.33 2.30 -5.46
N LYS A 62 11.98 1.42 -4.52
CA LYS A 62 10.99 0.35 -4.72
C LYS A 62 9.60 0.88 -5.13
N LEU A 63 9.19 2.06 -4.62
CA LEU A 63 7.87 2.63 -4.91
C LEU A 63 7.81 3.35 -6.27
N ARG A 64 8.94 3.88 -6.76
CA ARG A 64 8.98 4.73 -7.99
C ARG A 64 8.43 4.06 -9.25
N LYS A 65 8.40 2.72 -9.33
CA LYS A 65 7.87 1.98 -10.47
C LYS A 65 6.44 1.44 -10.26
N LYS A 66 5.98 1.35 -9.01
CA LYS A 66 4.73 0.65 -8.66
C LYS A 66 3.62 1.59 -8.23
N VAL A 67 3.96 2.70 -7.56
CA VAL A 67 2.99 3.55 -6.91
C VAL A 67 3.27 5.01 -7.24
N TRP A 68 2.24 5.68 -7.74
CA TRP A 68 2.22 7.12 -7.95
C TRP A 68 1.68 7.79 -6.68
N ILE A 69 2.39 8.79 -6.20
CA ILE A 69 2.05 9.54 -4.98
C ILE A 69 1.63 10.93 -5.41
N ASN A 70 0.42 11.33 -5.02
CA ASN A 70 -0.10 12.66 -5.26
C ASN A 70 -0.12 13.48 -3.97
N THR A 71 -0.45 14.77 -4.11
CA THR A 71 -0.71 15.63 -2.95
C THR A 71 -1.97 15.17 -2.21
N SER A 72 -1.96 15.31 -0.89
CA SER A 72 -3.03 14.90 0.03
C SER A 72 -3.19 13.40 0.27
N ASP A 73 -2.34 12.55 -0.33
CA ASP A 73 -2.30 11.12 -0.04
C ASP A 73 -1.78 10.84 1.38
N ILE A 74 -2.25 9.74 1.97
CA ILE A 74 -1.77 9.23 3.25
C ILE A 74 -0.65 8.23 3.00
N ILE A 75 0.47 8.44 3.69
CA ILE A 75 1.68 7.64 3.54
C ILE A 75 2.22 7.20 4.91
N LEU A 76 2.94 6.09 4.91
CA LEU A 76 3.75 5.67 6.04
C LEU A 76 5.18 6.17 5.86
N VAL A 77 5.66 6.86 6.88
CA VAL A 77 6.96 7.52 6.89
C VAL A 77 7.84 6.88 7.95
N GLY A 78 9.07 6.52 7.59
CA GLY A 78 10.10 6.06 8.52
C GLY A 78 10.95 7.23 9.00
N LEU A 79 10.96 7.45 10.31
CA LEU A 79 11.77 8.46 10.96
C LEU A 79 13.24 8.02 11.09
N ARG A 80 14.11 9.03 11.28
CA ARG A 80 15.53 8.83 11.56
C ARG A 80 15.89 9.46 12.89
N ASP A 81 16.57 8.69 13.72
CA ASP A 81 16.98 9.02 15.09
C ASP A 81 17.93 10.23 15.17
N TYR A 82 18.64 10.55 14.09
CA TYR A 82 19.60 11.66 14.03
C TYR A 82 19.09 12.92 13.31
N GLN A 83 18.03 12.83 12.51
CA GLN A 83 17.50 13.95 11.71
C GLN A 83 15.98 13.88 11.62
N ASP A 84 15.30 14.52 12.55
CA ASP A 84 13.84 14.62 12.61
C ASP A 84 13.25 15.33 11.37
N ASN A 85 13.99 16.29 10.80
CA ASN A 85 13.55 17.05 9.62
C ASN A 85 13.45 16.21 8.33
N LYS A 86 14.02 15.00 8.32
CA LYS A 86 14.05 14.14 7.13
C LYS A 86 13.51 12.76 7.44
N ALA A 87 12.78 12.22 6.49
CA ALA A 87 12.23 10.90 6.63
C ALA A 87 12.20 10.16 5.29
N ASP A 88 11.95 8.85 5.33
CA ASP A 88 11.83 8.02 4.13
C ASP A 88 10.39 7.50 3.99
N VAL A 89 9.85 7.50 2.77
CA VAL A 89 8.53 6.92 2.52
C VAL A 89 8.65 5.40 2.43
N ILE A 90 7.90 4.70 3.26
CA ILE A 90 7.87 3.23 3.33
C ILE A 90 6.76 2.69 2.43
N LEU A 91 5.54 3.22 2.57
CA LEU A 91 4.33 2.73 1.90
C LEU A 91 3.35 3.89 1.65
N LYS A 92 2.52 3.79 0.60
CA LYS A 92 1.33 4.64 0.38
C LYS A 92 0.09 3.83 0.76
N TYR A 93 -0.83 4.43 1.50
CA TYR A 93 -2.15 3.86 1.75
C TYR A 93 -3.14 4.31 0.68
N ASN A 94 -4.07 3.44 0.32
CA ASN A 94 -5.21 3.82 -0.51
C ASN A 94 -6.21 4.67 0.32
N ALA A 95 -7.07 5.43 -0.37
CA ALA A 95 -8.12 6.21 0.26
C ALA A 95 -9.08 5.33 1.11
N ASP A 96 -9.36 4.11 0.66
CA ASP A 96 -10.21 3.14 1.38
C ASP A 96 -9.54 2.59 2.64
N GLU A 97 -8.24 2.31 2.57
CA GLU A 97 -7.45 1.91 3.73
C GLU A 97 -7.37 3.06 4.75
N ALA A 98 -7.24 4.31 4.28
CA ALA A 98 -7.28 5.49 5.12
C ALA A 98 -8.65 5.69 5.80
N ARG A 99 -9.77 5.35 5.14
CA ARG A 99 -11.10 5.33 5.77
C ARG A 99 -11.21 4.26 6.85
N SER A 100 -10.66 3.07 6.59
CA SER A 100 -10.56 2.02 7.61
C SER A 100 -9.73 2.48 8.80
N LEU A 101 -8.59 3.13 8.58
CA LEU A 101 -7.74 3.71 9.64
C LEU A 101 -8.47 4.76 10.50
N LYS A 102 -9.38 5.54 9.91
CA LYS A 102 -10.26 6.43 10.67
C LYS A 102 -11.23 5.64 11.57
N ALA A 103 -11.79 4.54 11.06
CA ALA A 103 -12.67 3.68 11.85
C ALA A 103 -11.93 3.01 13.03
N TYR A 104 -10.62 2.75 12.88
CA TYR A 104 -9.76 2.26 13.96
C TYR A 104 -9.38 3.34 15.00
N GLY A 105 -9.68 4.62 14.76
CA GLY A 105 -9.39 5.70 15.71
C GLY A 105 -7.93 6.14 15.77
N GLU A 106 -7.08 5.63 14.88
CA GLU A 106 -5.65 5.96 14.79
C GLU A 106 -5.40 7.34 14.15
N LEU A 107 -6.39 7.88 13.45
CA LEU A 107 -6.32 9.17 12.76
C LEU A 107 -7.46 10.08 13.21
N PRO A 108 -7.19 11.37 13.47
CA PRO A 108 -8.23 12.31 13.84
C PRO A 108 -9.18 12.59 12.64
N GLU A 109 -10.47 12.71 12.91
CA GLU A 109 -11.57 12.79 11.92
C GLU A 109 -11.37 13.87 10.84
N HIS A 110 -10.64 14.94 11.16
CA HIS A 110 -10.43 16.10 10.29
C HIS A 110 -9.37 15.90 9.19
N ALA A 111 -8.72 14.74 9.10
CA ALA A 111 -7.80 14.46 8.01
C ALA A 111 -8.55 14.50 6.66
N LYS A 112 -8.27 15.52 5.84
CA LYS A 112 -8.83 15.68 4.49
C LYS A 112 -8.25 14.59 3.60
N ILE A 113 -8.91 13.45 3.52
CA ILE A 113 -8.55 12.39 2.57
C ILE A 113 -9.02 12.86 1.19
N ASN A 114 -8.12 12.82 0.21
CA ASN A 114 -8.50 13.06 -1.18
C ASN A 114 -9.15 11.78 -1.74
N GLU A 115 -10.45 11.81 -2.01
CA GLU A 115 -11.16 10.70 -2.66
C GLU A 115 -10.97 10.74 -4.20
N THR A 116 -9.72 10.82 -4.66
CA THR A 116 -9.40 10.84 -6.11
C THR A 116 -8.41 9.73 -6.48
N ASP A 117 -8.48 8.56 -5.84
CA ASP A 117 -8.07 7.34 -6.56
C ASP A 117 -9.30 6.86 -7.30
N THR A 118 -9.40 7.39 -8.53
CA THR A 118 -9.92 6.73 -9.72
C THR A 118 -10.12 5.25 -9.48
N PHE A 119 -11.34 4.75 -9.66
CA PHE A 119 -11.57 3.34 -9.98
C PHE A 119 -10.52 2.93 -11.02
N GLY A 120 -9.41 2.35 -10.56
CA GLY A 120 -8.44 1.70 -11.43
C GLY A 120 -9.23 0.64 -12.17
N PRO A 121 -9.09 0.56 -13.50
CA PRO A 121 -9.98 -0.23 -14.34
C PRO A 121 -10.09 -1.60 -13.70
N GLY A 122 -11.33 -2.07 -13.55
CA GLY A 122 -11.53 -3.49 -13.41
C GLY A 122 -10.69 -4.13 -14.51
N ASP A 123 -9.90 -5.12 -14.14
CA ASP A 123 -9.81 -6.27 -15.01
C ASP A 123 -11.18 -6.97 -14.91
N ASP A 124 -12.24 -6.28 -15.36
CA ASP A 124 -13.44 -6.90 -15.90
C ASP A 124 -13.05 -7.28 -17.32
N ASP A 125 -12.31 -8.39 -17.43
CA ASP A 125 -12.42 -9.26 -18.59
C ASP A 125 -13.91 -9.60 -18.70
N GLU A 126 -14.62 -8.76 -19.43
CA GLU A 126 -16.00 -8.88 -19.84
C GLU A 126 -16.11 -10.24 -20.54
N ILE A 127 -16.60 -11.25 -19.81
CA ILE A 127 -16.97 -12.52 -20.43
C ILE A 127 -18.17 -12.20 -21.32
N GLN A 128 -17.92 -11.90 -22.59
CA GLN A 128 -18.92 -11.97 -23.63
C GLN A 128 -19.34 -13.44 -23.74
N PHE A 129 -20.41 -13.80 -23.03
CA PHE A 129 -21.22 -14.95 -23.40
C PHE A 129 -21.86 -14.60 -24.75
N ASP A 130 -21.22 -15.00 -25.84
CA ASP A 130 -21.90 -15.15 -27.11
C ASP A 130 -22.92 -16.28 -26.91
N ASP A 131 -24.13 -15.88 -26.56
CA ASP A 131 -25.34 -16.67 -26.65
C ASP A 131 -25.53 -17.01 -28.13
N ILE A 132 -24.87 -18.09 -28.57
CA ILE A 132 -25.18 -18.74 -29.84
C ILE A 132 -26.61 -19.25 -29.66
N GLY A 133 -27.56 -18.43 -30.11
CA GLY A 133 -28.92 -18.84 -30.35
C GLY A 133 -28.90 -20.02 -31.32
N ASP A 134 -29.04 -21.22 -30.77
CA ASP A 134 -29.84 -22.26 -31.40
C ASP A 134 -31.22 -21.65 -31.68
N ASP A 135 -31.51 -21.42 -32.95
CA ASP A 135 -32.81 -21.47 -33.61
C ASP A 135 -32.80 -20.51 -34.80
N ASP A 136 -32.57 -21.05 -35.99
CA ASP A 136 -33.46 -20.75 -37.12
C ASP A 136 -33.43 -21.93 -38.10
N GLU A 137 -34.56 -22.62 -38.07
CA GLU A 137 -35.00 -23.77 -38.83
C GLU A 137 -34.98 -23.51 -40.35
N ASP A 138 -34.68 -24.56 -41.12
CA ASP A 138 -35.23 -24.91 -42.42
C ASP A 138 -35.63 -23.78 -43.39
N ILE A 139 -34.76 -23.49 -44.39
CA ILE A 139 -35.20 -22.91 -45.67
C ILE A 139 -35.13 -23.97 -46.77
N ASP A 140 -36.32 -24.37 -47.21
CA ASP A 140 -36.61 -25.31 -48.29
C ASP A 140 -36.16 -24.78 -49.67
N ASP A 141 -35.80 -25.74 -50.52
CA ASP A 141 -35.63 -25.74 -51.98
C ASP A 141 -36.12 -24.52 -52.79
N ILE A 142 -35.22 -23.94 -53.61
CA ILE A 142 -35.56 -23.45 -54.98
C ILE A 142 -34.39 -23.52 -55.97
#